data_AF-A0A6P0PBF1-F1
#
_entry.id   AF-A0A6P0PBF1-F1
#
_cell.length_a   1.000
_cell.length_b   1.000
_cell.length_c   1.000
_cell.angle_alpha   90.00
_cell.angle_beta   90.00
_cell.angle_gamma   90.00
#
_symmetry.space_group_name_H-M   'P 1'
#
loop_
_entity.id
_entity.type
_entity.pdbx_description
1 polymer ?
#
loop_
_entity_poly.entity_id
_entity_poly.type
_entity_poly.pdbx_seq_one_letter_code
_entity_poly.pdbx_strand_id
1 'polypeptide(L)' 'MVYPYSQDLRERALDLIINGMSISHVSRLLNISRPTLHQWRDI' A
#
# COMPACT_ATOMS: atom_id res chain seq x y z
N MET A 1 -14.94 10.98 12.45
CA MET A 1 -15.24 10.59 11.06
C MET A 1 -14.18 9.59 10.63
N VAL A 2 -14.63 8.38 10.34
CA VAL A 2 -13.85 7.24 9.85
C VAL A 2 -13.08 7.66 8.60
N TYR A 3 -11.78 7.37 8.51
CA TYR A 3 -10.99 7.55 7.27
C TYR A 3 -11.20 6.31 6.39
N PRO A 4 -12.24 6.24 5.55
CA PRO A 4 -12.64 5.01 4.87
C PRO A 4 -11.75 4.74 3.65
N TYR A 5 -10.98 5.76 3.23
CA TYR A 5 -10.15 5.72 2.04
C TYR A 5 -8.82 5.00 2.29
N SER A 6 -8.31 5.01 3.54
CA SER A 6 -6.98 4.46 3.85
C SER A 6 -6.97 2.94 3.90
N GLN A 7 -8.10 2.29 4.20
CA GLN A 7 -8.15 0.85 4.37
C GLN A 7 -8.22 0.12 3.02
N ASP A 8 -9.11 0.51 2.11
CA ASP A 8 -9.15 -0.05 0.75
C ASP A 8 -7.82 0.14 0.02
N LEU A 9 -7.21 1.32 0.17
CA LEU A 9 -5.91 1.63 -0.43
C LEU A 9 -4.79 0.76 0.16
N ARG A 10 -4.83 0.50 1.47
CA ARG A 10 -3.90 -0.39 2.16
C ARG A 10 -4.07 -1.83 1.68
N GLU A 11 -5.31 -2.32 1.62
CA GLU A 11 -5.60 -3.68 1.18
C GLU A 11 -5.18 -3.89 -0.28
N ARG A 12 -5.47 -2.93 -1.17
CA ARG A 12 -4.97 -2.95 -2.56
C ARG A 12 -3.45 -2.90 -2.64
N ALA A 13 -2.81 -2.07 -1.84
CA ALA A 13 -1.36 -1.98 -1.83
C ALA A 13 -0.71 -3.29 -1.36
N LEU A 14 -1.26 -3.91 -0.31
CA LEU A 14 -0.79 -5.19 0.21
C LEU A 14 -1.05 -6.33 -0.77
N ASP A 15 -2.24 -6.36 -1.39
CA ASP A 15 -2.58 -7.34 -2.42
C ASP A 15 -1.59 -7.29 -3.59
N LEU A 16 -1.28 -6.10 -4.11
CA LEU A 16 -0.27 -5.95 -5.17
C LEU A 16 1.11 -6.43 -4.72
N ILE A 17 1.53 -6.13 -3.49
CA ILE A 17 2.81 -6.60 -2.93
C ILE A 17 2.82 -8.14 -2.80
N ILE A 18 1.73 -8.74 -2.33
CA ILE A 18 1.56 -10.20 -2.18
C ILE A 18 1.57 -10.89 -3.55
N ASN A 19 0.97 -10.26 -4.57
CA ASN A 19 1.04 -10.71 -5.97
C ASN A 19 2.46 -10.61 -6.58
N GLY A 20 3.47 -10.20 -5.80
CA GLY A 20 4.87 -10.13 -6.23
C GLY A 20 5.26 -8.78 -6.83
N MET A 21 4.40 -7.77 -6.75
CA MET A 21 4.74 -6.43 -7.22
C MET A 21 5.70 -5.74 -6.24
N SER A 22 6.74 -5.10 -6.77
CA SER A 22 7.69 -4.37 -5.94
C SER A 22 7.06 -3.13 -5.30
N ILE A 23 7.43 -2.86 -4.05
CA ILE A 23 6.96 -1.69 -3.28
C ILE A 23 7.18 -0.37 -4.05
N SER A 24 8.28 -0.24 -4.78
CA SER A 24 8.56 0.92 -5.63
C SER A 24 7.54 1.10 -6.76
N HIS A 25 7.06 -0.01 -7.33
CA HIS A 25 6.04 0.01 -8.39
C HIS A 25 4.67 0.31 -7.79
N VAL A 26 4.31 -0.33 -6.68
CA VAL A 26 3.06 -0.07 -5.94
C VAL A 26 3.00 1.39 -5.45
N SER A 27 4.12 1.93 -5.00
CA SER A 27 4.28 3.34 -4.59
C SER A 27 3.94 4.31 -5.71
N ARG A 28 4.44 4.05 -6.92
CA ARG A 28 4.14 4.88 -8.10
C ARG A 28 2.70 4.69 -8.59
N LEU A 29 2.20 3.47 -8.52
CA LEU A 29 0.87 3.11 -9.01
C LEU A 29 -0.24 3.73 -8.17
N LEU A 30 -0.11 3.63 -6.85
CA LEU A 30 -1.09 4.16 -5.90
C LEU A 30 -0.76 5.57 -5.41
N ASN A 31 0.35 6.14 -5.87
CA ASN A 31 0.90 7.42 -5.42
C ASN A 31 1.08 7.49 -3.89
N ILE A 32 1.57 6.40 -3.30
CA ILE A 32 1.78 6.24 -1.86
C ILE A 32 3.28 6.29 -1.59
N SER A 33 3.69 6.99 -0.55
CA SER A 33 5.08 7.02 -0.10
C SER A 33 5.58 5.61 0.25
N ARG A 34 6.72 5.21 -0.31
CA ARG A 34 7.47 3.99 0.05
C ARG A 34 7.52 3.72 1.57
N PRO A 35 7.82 4.69 2.46
CA PRO A 35 7.82 4.45 3.91
C PRO A 35 6.44 4.06 4.47
N THR A 36 5.35 4.51 3.87
CA THR A 36 3.98 4.11 4.25
C THR A 36 3.71 2.67 3.87
N LEU A 37 4.13 2.25 2.67
CA LEU A 37 4.02 0.85 2.23
C LEU A 37 4.89 -0.10 3.06
N HIS A 38 6.09 0.34 3.47
CA HIS A 38 6.93 -0.42 4.39
C HIS A 38 6.26 -0.60 5.75
N GLN A 39 5.68 0.46 6.32
CA GLN A 39 4.92 0.36 7.58
C GLN A 39 3.71 -0.57 7.49
N TRP A 40 3.04 -0.64 6.33
CA TRP A 40 1.90 -1.55 6.16
C TRP A 40 2.28 -3.02 6.05
N ARG A 41 3.47 -3.31 5.50
CA ARG A 41 4.02 -4.66 5.37
C ARG A 41 4.61 -5.19 6.68
N ASP A 42 5.11 -4.30 7.54
CA ASP A 42 5.78 -4.64 8.80
C ASP A 42 4.81 -4.79 9.99
N ILE A 43 3.50 -4.66 9.75
CA ILE A 43 2.41 -4.88 10.74
C ILE A 43 1.90 -6.31 10.69
#